data_AF-A0A8H4X1T6-F1
#
_entry.id   AF-A0A8H4X1T6-F1
#
_cell.length_a   1.000
_cell.length_b   1.000
_cell.length_c   1.000
_cell.angle_alpha   90.00
_cell.angle_beta   90.00
_cell.angle_gamma   90.00
#
_symmetry.space_group_name_H-M   'P 1'
#
loop_
_entity.id
_entity.type
_entity.pdbx_description
1 polymer ?
#
loop_
_entity_poly.entity_id
_entity_poly.type
_entity_poly.pdbx_seq_one_letter_code
_entity_poly.pdbx_strand_id
1 'polypeptide(L)'
;MDIFTEVIGLMKDQGSGTFLHDAVLSLGAMQAVKLNASEGIDPSKSYNLAVHHYSKSVLGLRNALEKFDQEPSTRHRILWTTHLLGLFELMTDATGEGWVQHLVHGTSKALIAAGPTSFQSGHGQRFFTEVRIFEVCRAIIFNEPTFLAKAGWRCLTREMRAKEQGNADLLDELLDIIVSCSTLRVRASNLIYYSDADNANILKHLDEAFDVAQEGFRLRQALIDWEAKGVPLKQLTAENTSGSFSSLTRAFFAATSIYLSGVFDYEIPYWQGMGIVAPNLSEEEIQIHVVNILTHTNSVLYNSSISPLLVLFPLRVAGARSWQGWQKDCILQNLLVVERTFPVAAAFRADLMGVWARMSPPAYSDSPLST
;
A
#
# COMPACT_ATOMS: atom_id res chain seq x y z
N MET A 1 -22.38 2.37 -2.65
CA MET A 1 -23.14 1.23 -3.20
C MET A 1 -22.18 0.07 -3.35
N ASP A 2 -22.58 -1.11 -2.89
CA ASP A 2 -21.72 -2.21 -2.41
C ASP A 2 -20.90 -2.93 -3.49
N ILE A 3 -19.60 -3.11 -3.25
CA ILE A 3 -18.66 -3.99 -4.00
C ILE A 3 -19.28 -5.37 -4.24
N PHE A 4 -20.02 -5.85 -3.23
CA PHE A 4 -20.74 -7.12 -3.26
C PHE A 4 -21.74 -7.22 -4.43
N THR A 5 -22.38 -6.11 -4.83
CA THR A 5 -23.41 -6.13 -5.87
C THR A 5 -22.82 -6.34 -7.26
N GLU A 6 -21.62 -5.82 -7.53
CA GLU A 6 -20.96 -5.95 -8.84
C GLU A 6 -20.28 -7.30 -9.03
N VAL A 7 -19.55 -7.79 -8.01
CA VAL A 7 -18.97 -9.15 -8.06
C VAL A 7 -20.09 -10.18 -8.19
N ILE A 8 -21.21 -9.99 -7.47
CA ILE A 8 -22.42 -10.81 -7.64
C ILE A 8 -23.01 -10.64 -9.04
N GLY A 9 -23.02 -9.45 -9.63
CA GLY A 9 -23.45 -9.24 -11.03
C GLY A 9 -22.62 -10.06 -12.01
N LEU A 10 -21.28 -9.96 -11.93
CA LEU A 10 -20.34 -10.73 -12.75
C LEU A 10 -20.45 -12.25 -12.52
N MET A 11 -20.85 -12.67 -11.32
CA MET A 11 -21.12 -14.07 -10.99
C MET A 11 -22.49 -14.56 -11.47
N LYS A 12 -23.52 -13.72 -11.48
CA LYS A 12 -24.90 -14.05 -11.89
C LYS A 12 -25.04 -14.20 -13.40
N ASP A 13 -24.21 -13.50 -14.17
CA ASP A 13 -24.22 -13.57 -15.64
C ASP A 13 -23.89 -14.96 -16.20
N GLN A 14 -23.48 -15.91 -15.37
CA GLN A 14 -23.27 -17.31 -15.75
C GLN A 14 -23.67 -18.24 -14.59
N GLY A 15 -24.14 -19.45 -14.86
CA GLY A 15 -24.49 -20.42 -13.81
C GLY A 15 -23.36 -20.72 -12.82
N SER A 16 -23.70 -21.41 -11.72
CA SER A 16 -22.72 -21.84 -10.69
C SER A 16 -21.55 -22.63 -11.31
N GLY A 17 -20.30 -22.21 -11.07
CA GLY A 17 -19.10 -22.96 -11.50
C GLY A 17 -18.02 -22.19 -12.28
N THR A 18 -17.79 -20.90 -11.99
CA THR A 18 -16.73 -20.10 -12.63
C THR A 18 -15.50 -19.92 -11.73
N PHE A 19 -14.34 -19.63 -12.32
CA PHE A 19 -13.11 -19.33 -11.58
C PHE A 19 -13.25 -18.13 -10.63
N LEU A 20 -14.01 -17.09 -11.01
CA LEU A 20 -14.32 -15.98 -10.12
C LEU A 20 -15.15 -16.40 -8.91
N HIS A 21 -16.17 -17.25 -9.13
CA HIS A 21 -16.98 -17.79 -8.04
C HIS A 21 -16.13 -18.62 -7.07
N ASP A 22 -15.23 -19.45 -7.59
CA ASP A 22 -14.30 -20.21 -6.76
C ASP A 22 -13.32 -19.30 -5.98
N ALA A 23 -12.83 -18.19 -6.56
CA ALA A 23 -12.03 -17.22 -5.81
C ALA A 23 -12.79 -16.58 -4.64
N VAL A 24 -14.07 -16.21 -4.86
CA VAL A 24 -14.93 -15.64 -3.81
C VAL A 24 -15.17 -16.65 -2.69
N LEU A 25 -15.49 -17.91 -3.03
CA LEU A 25 -15.68 -18.97 -2.03
C LEU A 25 -14.40 -19.27 -1.25
N SER A 26 -13.26 -19.28 -1.93
CA SER A 26 -11.95 -19.46 -1.31
C SER A 26 -11.67 -18.40 -0.24
N LEU A 27 -11.83 -17.13 -0.60
CA LEU A 27 -11.59 -16.02 0.31
C LEU A 27 -12.59 -16.00 1.47
N GLY A 28 -13.87 -16.26 1.20
CA GLY A 28 -14.90 -16.36 2.23
C GLY A 28 -14.64 -17.49 3.24
N ALA A 29 -14.24 -18.67 2.76
CA ALA A 29 -13.89 -19.79 3.62
C ALA A 29 -12.63 -19.49 4.46
N MET A 30 -11.63 -18.81 3.89
CA MET A 30 -10.44 -18.38 4.64
C MET A 30 -10.78 -17.33 5.70
N GLN A 31 -11.65 -16.37 5.38
CA GLN A 31 -12.11 -15.37 6.34
C GLN A 31 -12.85 -16.02 7.52
N ALA A 32 -13.66 -17.05 7.27
CA ALA A 32 -14.32 -17.82 8.33
C ALA A 32 -13.31 -18.53 9.26
N VAL A 33 -12.18 -19.02 8.73
CA VAL A 33 -11.07 -19.55 9.55
C VAL A 33 -10.48 -18.45 10.43
N LYS A 34 -10.18 -17.27 9.86
CA LYS A 34 -9.53 -16.17 10.60
C LYS A 34 -10.41 -15.56 11.69
N LEU A 35 -11.72 -15.48 11.46
CA LEU A 35 -12.67 -14.97 12.45
C LEU A 35 -12.95 -15.96 13.58
N ASN A 36 -12.34 -17.17 13.56
CA ASN A 36 -12.62 -18.26 14.50
C ASN A 36 -14.13 -18.42 14.69
N ALA A 37 -14.87 -18.57 13.58
CA ALA A 37 -16.33 -18.54 13.57
C ALA A 37 -16.89 -19.23 14.82
N SER A 38 -17.44 -18.42 15.73
CA SER A 38 -17.98 -18.80 17.04
C SER A 38 -19.17 -19.77 16.97
N GLU A 39 -19.44 -20.30 15.79
CA GLU A 39 -20.59 -21.10 15.38
C GLU A 39 -20.25 -22.59 15.23
N GLY A 40 -19.17 -23.08 15.87
CA GLY A 40 -18.84 -24.52 15.88
C GLY A 40 -18.39 -25.08 14.53
N ILE A 41 -17.97 -24.23 13.60
CA ILE A 41 -17.41 -24.64 12.31
C ILE A 41 -15.96 -25.10 12.53
N ASP A 42 -15.68 -26.36 12.16
CA ASP A 42 -14.34 -26.94 12.22
C ASP A 42 -13.36 -26.14 11.35
N PRO A 43 -12.35 -25.47 11.94
CA PRO A 43 -11.39 -24.64 11.20
C PRO A 43 -10.65 -25.43 10.12
N SER A 44 -10.40 -26.72 10.34
CA SER A 44 -9.72 -27.58 9.37
C SER A 44 -10.57 -27.82 8.12
N LYS A 45 -11.89 -27.98 8.28
CA LYS A 45 -12.83 -28.14 7.16
C LYS A 45 -12.93 -26.85 6.34
N SER A 46 -13.07 -25.71 7.01
CA SER A 46 -13.10 -24.40 6.34
C SER A 46 -11.81 -24.13 5.60
N TYR A 47 -10.65 -24.45 6.19
CA TYR A 47 -9.36 -24.31 5.52
C TYR A 47 -9.26 -25.21 4.28
N ASN A 48 -9.65 -26.49 4.39
CA ASN A 48 -9.64 -27.42 3.25
C ASN A 48 -10.56 -26.96 2.12
N LEU A 49 -11.75 -26.43 2.46
CA LEU A 49 -12.66 -25.81 1.48
C LEU A 49 -12.02 -24.60 0.80
N ALA A 50 -11.35 -23.75 1.58
CA ALA A 50 -10.69 -22.55 1.07
C ALA A 50 -9.59 -22.92 0.05
N VAL A 51 -8.69 -23.85 0.41
CA VAL A 51 -7.62 -24.34 -0.48
C VAL A 51 -8.17 -25.05 -1.72
N HIS A 52 -9.24 -25.84 -1.58
CA HIS A 52 -9.88 -26.52 -2.71
C HIS A 52 -10.43 -25.53 -3.74
N HIS A 53 -11.16 -24.51 -3.29
CA HIS A 53 -11.69 -23.47 -4.17
C HIS A 53 -10.59 -22.57 -4.74
N TYR A 54 -9.55 -22.25 -3.96
CA TYR A 54 -8.36 -21.56 -4.46
C TYR A 54 -7.75 -22.32 -5.65
N SER A 55 -7.51 -23.63 -5.49
CA SER A 55 -6.93 -24.47 -6.55
C SER A 55 -7.78 -24.50 -7.82
N LYS A 56 -9.11 -24.69 -7.68
CA LYS A 56 -10.04 -24.64 -8.81
C LYS A 56 -10.04 -23.29 -9.53
N SER A 57 -10.04 -22.20 -8.75
CA SER A 57 -9.97 -20.85 -9.29
C SER A 57 -8.69 -20.61 -10.08
N VAL A 58 -7.53 -21.02 -9.57
CA VAL A 58 -6.25 -20.88 -10.27
C VAL A 58 -6.26 -21.66 -11.59
N LEU A 59 -6.79 -22.89 -11.59
CA LEU A 59 -6.89 -23.70 -12.82
C LEU A 59 -7.80 -23.04 -13.86
N GLY A 60 -8.99 -22.59 -13.44
CA GLY A 60 -9.92 -21.92 -14.33
C GLY A 60 -9.40 -20.56 -14.83
N LEU A 61 -8.68 -19.82 -13.98
CA LEU A 61 -8.03 -18.57 -14.36
C LEU A 61 -6.97 -18.78 -15.45
N ARG A 62 -6.12 -19.81 -15.31
CA ARG A 62 -5.09 -20.14 -16.33
C ARG A 62 -5.72 -20.37 -17.70
N ASN A 63 -6.81 -21.13 -17.76
CA ASN A 63 -7.55 -21.37 -19.01
C ASN A 63 -8.22 -20.09 -19.55
N ALA A 64 -8.64 -19.18 -18.67
CA ALA A 64 -9.29 -17.94 -19.07
C ALA A 64 -8.30 -16.89 -19.61
N LEU A 65 -7.03 -16.92 -19.17
CA LEU A 65 -6.00 -15.98 -19.63
C LEU A 65 -5.73 -16.08 -21.13
N GLU A 66 -5.88 -17.25 -21.74
CA GLU A 66 -5.79 -17.43 -23.21
C GLU A 66 -6.85 -16.63 -23.99
N LYS A 67 -7.92 -16.19 -23.31
CA LYS A 67 -9.06 -15.47 -23.89
C LYS A 67 -9.17 -14.03 -23.39
N PHE A 68 -8.11 -13.49 -22.79
CA PHE A 68 -8.12 -12.17 -22.13
C PHE A 68 -8.61 -11.02 -23.03
N ASP A 69 -8.27 -11.06 -24.32
CA ASP A 69 -8.60 -9.99 -25.26
C ASP A 69 -9.93 -10.18 -26.00
N GLN A 70 -10.62 -11.31 -25.78
CA GLN A 70 -11.80 -11.67 -26.57
C GLN A 70 -13.07 -10.92 -26.12
N GLU A 71 -13.28 -10.75 -24.81
CA GLU A 71 -14.49 -10.12 -24.28
C GLU A 71 -14.24 -9.25 -23.02
N PRO A 72 -14.82 -8.03 -22.93
CA PRO A 72 -14.67 -7.16 -21.77
C PRO A 72 -15.13 -7.77 -20.43
N SER A 73 -16.21 -8.55 -20.44
CA SER A 73 -16.72 -9.25 -19.24
C SER A 73 -15.74 -10.31 -18.72
N THR A 74 -15.12 -11.06 -19.63
CA THR A 74 -14.07 -12.04 -19.32
C THR A 74 -12.84 -11.36 -18.72
N ARG A 75 -12.43 -10.22 -19.28
CA ARG A 75 -11.34 -9.40 -18.75
C ARG A 75 -11.60 -8.96 -17.30
N HIS A 76 -12.77 -8.39 -17.00
CA HIS A 76 -13.11 -7.98 -15.64
C HIS A 76 -13.15 -9.15 -14.65
N ARG A 77 -13.64 -10.33 -15.07
CA ARG A 77 -13.61 -11.54 -14.24
C ARG A 77 -12.18 -12.00 -13.93
N ILE A 78 -11.29 -11.97 -14.92
CA ILE A 78 -9.87 -12.28 -14.74
C ILE A 78 -9.25 -11.31 -13.72
N LEU A 79 -9.49 -10.02 -13.87
CA LEU A 79 -8.98 -8.97 -12.98
C LEU A 79 -9.46 -9.13 -11.52
N TRP A 80 -10.76 -9.34 -11.32
CA TRP A 80 -11.29 -9.60 -9.98
C TRP A 80 -10.72 -10.89 -9.39
N THR A 81 -10.57 -11.93 -10.22
CA THR A 81 -10.04 -13.22 -9.75
C THR A 81 -8.57 -13.10 -9.34
N THR A 82 -7.72 -12.44 -10.14
CA THR A 82 -6.30 -12.25 -9.78
C THR A 82 -6.15 -11.47 -8.49
N HIS A 83 -6.96 -10.43 -8.29
CA HIS A 83 -6.97 -9.64 -7.06
C HIS A 83 -7.41 -10.46 -5.83
N LEU A 84 -8.53 -11.18 -5.92
CA LEU A 84 -9.06 -12.00 -4.82
C LEU A 84 -8.11 -13.15 -4.44
N LEU A 85 -7.48 -13.79 -5.42
CA LEU A 85 -6.46 -14.82 -5.16
C LEU A 85 -5.21 -14.23 -4.49
N GLY A 86 -4.79 -13.02 -4.86
CA GLY A 86 -3.71 -12.32 -4.17
C GLY A 86 -4.05 -11.98 -2.71
N LEU A 87 -5.31 -11.62 -2.42
CA LEU A 87 -5.76 -11.42 -1.04
C LEU A 87 -5.77 -12.73 -0.24
N PHE A 88 -6.18 -13.84 -0.86
CA PHE A 88 -6.10 -15.15 -0.23
C PHE A 88 -4.67 -15.48 0.19
N GLU A 89 -3.69 -15.24 -0.68
CA GLU A 89 -2.27 -15.49 -0.38
C GLU A 89 -1.76 -14.63 0.78
N LEU A 90 -2.16 -13.36 0.85
CA LEU A 90 -1.86 -12.51 2.02
C LEU A 90 -2.42 -13.06 3.33
N MET A 91 -3.50 -13.83 3.29
CA MET A 91 -4.10 -14.44 4.49
C MET A 91 -3.42 -15.76 4.88
N THR A 92 -2.67 -16.39 3.99
CA THR A 92 -2.04 -17.71 4.21
C THR A 92 -0.52 -17.67 4.30
N ASP A 93 0.15 -16.74 3.62
CA ASP A 93 1.60 -16.68 3.49
C ASP A 93 2.17 -15.53 4.33
N ALA A 94 3.06 -15.88 5.27
CA ALA A 94 3.73 -14.92 6.15
C ALA A 94 4.92 -14.21 5.48
N THR A 95 5.44 -14.74 4.38
CA THR A 95 6.55 -14.12 3.65
C THR A 95 6.10 -12.93 2.80
N GLY A 96 4.83 -12.96 2.35
CA GLY A 96 4.28 -11.98 1.42
C GLY A 96 4.76 -12.18 -0.02
N GLU A 97 5.62 -13.17 -0.30
CA GLU A 97 6.17 -13.42 -1.63
C GLU A 97 5.06 -13.84 -2.59
N GLY A 98 4.15 -14.73 -2.17
CA GLY A 98 3.00 -15.14 -2.99
C GLY A 98 2.20 -13.92 -3.45
N TRP A 99 1.86 -13.04 -2.51
CA TRP A 99 1.14 -11.81 -2.81
C TRP A 99 1.88 -10.88 -3.76
N VAL A 100 3.19 -10.66 -3.56
CA VAL A 100 3.99 -9.85 -4.48
C VAL A 100 3.91 -10.45 -5.88
N GLN A 101 4.06 -11.76 -6.02
CA GLN A 101 3.92 -12.44 -7.31
C GLN A 101 2.52 -12.24 -7.91
N HIS A 102 1.44 -12.45 -7.15
CA HIS A 102 0.06 -12.32 -7.65
C HIS A 102 -0.35 -10.87 -7.95
N LEU A 103 0.08 -9.90 -7.14
CA LEU A 103 -0.22 -8.49 -7.35
C LEU A 103 0.63 -7.93 -8.50
N VAL A 104 1.95 -8.10 -8.47
CA VAL A 104 2.88 -7.56 -9.48
C VAL A 104 2.73 -8.27 -10.82
N HIS A 105 2.83 -9.61 -10.83
CA HIS A 105 2.87 -10.38 -12.08
C HIS A 105 1.48 -10.84 -12.56
N GLY A 106 0.47 -10.82 -11.70
CA GLY A 106 -0.93 -11.09 -12.08
C GLY A 106 -1.73 -9.81 -12.30
N THR A 107 -2.15 -9.17 -11.22
CA THR A 107 -3.13 -8.07 -11.24
C THR A 107 -2.61 -6.83 -11.97
N SER A 108 -1.43 -6.34 -11.63
CA SER A 108 -0.85 -5.14 -12.25
C SER A 108 -0.49 -5.36 -13.72
N LYS A 109 -0.02 -6.56 -14.11
CA LYS A 109 0.18 -6.91 -15.53
C LYS A 109 -1.12 -6.97 -16.31
N ALA A 110 -2.17 -7.56 -15.75
CA ALA A 110 -3.49 -7.59 -16.37
C ALA A 110 -4.09 -6.18 -16.53
N LEU A 111 -3.95 -5.31 -15.52
CA LEU A 111 -4.32 -3.89 -15.61
C LEU A 111 -3.57 -3.18 -16.75
N ILE A 112 -2.24 -3.35 -16.81
CA ILE A 112 -1.39 -2.75 -17.86
C ILE A 112 -1.80 -3.24 -19.24
N ALA A 113 -2.06 -4.55 -19.41
CA ALA A 113 -2.48 -5.14 -20.68
C ALA A 113 -3.85 -4.64 -21.12
N ALA A 114 -4.80 -4.50 -20.18
CA ALA A 114 -6.13 -3.93 -20.45
C ALA A 114 -6.07 -2.45 -20.87
N GLY A 115 -5.07 -1.72 -20.39
CA GLY A 115 -4.89 -0.29 -20.65
C GLY A 115 -5.90 0.61 -19.92
N PRO A 116 -5.57 1.90 -19.73
CA PRO A 116 -6.37 2.82 -18.92
C PRO A 116 -7.80 3.05 -19.46
N THR A 117 -8.01 2.94 -20.78
CA THR A 117 -9.33 3.14 -21.41
C THR A 117 -10.34 2.07 -21.00
N SER A 118 -9.90 0.87 -20.65
CA SER A 118 -10.78 -0.22 -20.15
C SER A 118 -11.44 0.10 -18.80
N PHE A 119 -11.00 1.17 -18.11
CA PHE A 119 -11.41 1.49 -16.74
C PHE A 119 -12.14 2.82 -16.63
N GLN A 120 -12.59 3.42 -17.73
CA GLN A 120 -13.23 4.74 -17.73
C GLN A 120 -14.67 4.75 -17.20
N SER A 121 -15.34 3.59 -17.12
CA SER A 121 -16.72 3.46 -16.66
C SER A 121 -17.06 2.04 -16.20
N GLY A 122 -18.20 1.88 -15.52
CA GLY A 122 -18.78 0.58 -15.15
C GLY A 122 -17.86 -0.27 -14.25
N HIS A 123 -17.90 -1.59 -14.44
CA HIS A 123 -17.14 -2.56 -13.64
C HIS A 123 -15.62 -2.33 -13.67
N GLY A 124 -15.09 -1.82 -14.78
CA GLY A 124 -13.67 -1.48 -14.88
C GLY A 124 -13.32 -0.33 -13.94
N GLN A 125 -14.07 0.77 -13.98
CA GLN A 125 -13.82 1.92 -13.11
C GLN A 125 -13.84 1.53 -11.64
N ARG A 126 -14.83 0.71 -11.23
CA ARG A 126 -14.93 0.26 -9.84
C ARG A 126 -13.73 -0.59 -9.43
N PHE A 127 -13.39 -1.61 -10.24
CA PHE A 127 -12.22 -2.45 -9.98
C PHE A 127 -10.94 -1.63 -9.84
N PHE A 128 -10.71 -0.69 -10.76
CA PHE A 128 -9.52 0.17 -10.72
C PHE A 128 -9.46 1.01 -9.44
N THR A 129 -10.59 1.57 -9.01
CA THR A 129 -10.69 2.35 -7.76
C THR A 129 -10.26 1.52 -6.55
N GLU A 130 -10.76 0.28 -6.45
CA GLU A 130 -10.44 -0.62 -5.34
C GLU A 130 -8.97 -1.05 -5.33
N VAL A 131 -8.43 -1.43 -6.49
CA VAL A 131 -7.07 -1.98 -6.56
C VAL A 131 -6.00 -0.89 -6.51
N ARG A 132 -6.33 0.35 -6.91
CA ARG A 132 -5.38 1.47 -6.96
C ARG A 132 -4.66 1.66 -5.63
N ILE A 133 -5.36 1.70 -4.50
CA ILE A 133 -4.72 1.92 -3.20
C ILE A 133 -3.71 0.82 -2.83
N PHE A 134 -3.99 -0.43 -3.22
CA PHE A 134 -3.07 -1.55 -2.97
C PHE A 134 -1.81 -1.47 -3.84
N GLU A 135 -1.94 -1.10 -5.12
CA GLU A 135 -0.79 -0.86 -6.00
C GLU A 135 0.06 0.32 -5.51
N VAL A 136 -0.58 1.40 -5.03
CA VAL A 136 0.11 2.54 -4.42
C VAL A 136 0.89 2.09 -3.18
N CYS A 137 0.26 1.34 -2.27
CA CYS A 137 0.91 0.82 -1.07
C CYS A 137 2.07 -0.10 -1.41
N ARG A 138 1.91 -0.99 -2.39
CA ARG A 138 2.98 -1.88 -2.87
C ARG A 138 4.18 -1.08 -3.36
N ALA A 139 3.96 -0.11 -4.24
CA ALA A 139 5.03 0.70 -4.81
C ALA A 139 5.84 1.42 -3.73
N ILE A 140 5.16 2.06 -2.77
CA ILE A 140 5.83 2.82 -1.71
C ILE A 140 6.49 1.94 -0.64
N ILE A 141 5.91 0.78 -0.30
CA ILE A 141 6.48 -0.14 0.70
C ILE A 141 7.78 -0.76 0.19
N PHE A 142 7.80 -1.18 -1.08
CA PHE A 142 8.95 -1.87 -1.68
C PHE A 142 9.91 -0.92 -2.42
N ASN A 143 9.61 0.38 -2.48
CA ASN A 143 10.35 1.37 -3.27
C ASN A 143 10.50 0.95 -4.73
N GLU A 144 9.41 0.47 -5.33
CA GLU A 144 9.39 -0.06 -6.69
C GLU A 144 8.62 0.85 -7.67
N PRO A 145 8.94 0.80 -8.97
CA PRO A 145 8.16 1.47 -10.00
C PRO A 145 6.69 1.02 -10.00
N THR A 146 5.81 1.93 -10.40
CA THR A 146 4.38 1.64 -10.60
C THR A 146 3.90 2.17 -11.95
N PHE A 147 2.96 1.43 -12.57
CA PHE A 147 2.32 1.88 -13.81
C PHE A 147 1.45 3.11 -13.60
N LEU A 148 1.00 3.37 -12.37
CA LEU A 148 0.19 4.54 -11.99
C LEU A 148 0.92 5.86 -12.26
N ALA A 149 2.25 5.85 -12.33
CA ALA A 149 3.04 7.03 -12.65
C ALA A 149 2.97 7.41 -14.15
N LYS A 150 2.54 6.51 -15.04
CA LYS A 150 2.48 6.76 -16.49
C LYS A 150 1.33 7.71 -16.85
N ALA A 151 1.54 8.53 -17.88
CA ALA A 151 0.62 9.61 -18.28
C ALA A 151 -0.83 9.15 -18.50
N GLY A 152 -1.05 8.00 -19.15
CA GLY A 152 -2.39 7.47 -19.41
C GLY A 152 -3.17 7.14 -18.12
N TRP A 153 -2.51 6.60 -17.10
CA TRP A 153 -3.13 6.26 -15.82
C TRP A 153 -3.37 7.49 -14.94
N ARG A 154 -2.47 8.48 -15.00
CA ARG A 154 -2.70 9.79 -14.39
C ARG A 154 -3.87 10.52 -15.05
N CYS A 155 -4.04 10.40 -16.36
CA CYS A 155 -5.18 10.96 -17.08
C CYS A 155 -6.49 10.33 -16.64
N LEU A 156 -6.56 8.99 -16.63
CA LEU A 156 -7.72 8.24 -16.14
C LEU A 156 -8.14 8.68 -14.73
N THR A 157 -7.19 8.76 -13.80
CA THR A 157 -7.47 9.15 -12.41
C THR A 157 -8.04 10.57 -12.31
N ARG A 158 -7.48 11.52 -13.09
CA ARG A 158 -8.01 12.89 -13.17
C ARG A 158 -9.41 12.95 -13.77
N GLU A 159 -9.69 12.18 -14.82
CA GLU A 159 -11.01 12.08 -15.43
C GLU A 159 -12.05 11.48 -14.48
N MET A 160 -11.68 10.46 -13.71
CA MET A 160 -12.54 9.84 -12.70
C MET A 160 -12.88 10.84 -11.59
N ARG A 161 -11.87 11.53 -11.05
CA ARG A 161 -12.05 12.59 -10.04
C ARG A 161 -12.96 13.71 -10.52
N ALA A 162 -12.78 14.18 -11.76
CA ALA A 162 -13.61 15.25 -12.31
C ALA A 162 -15.10 14.90 -12.41
N LYS A 163 -15.44 13.60 -12.43
CA LYS A 163 -16.82 13.09 -12.47
C LYS A 163 -17.43 12.90 -11.07
N GLU A 164 -16.62 12.75 -10.03
CA GLU A 164 -17.06 12.45 -8.66
C GLU A 164 -17.11 13.73 -7.81
N GLN A 165 -18.28 14.07 -7.27
CA GLN A 165 -18.47 15.19 -6.34
C GLN A 165 -18.50 14.64 -4.91
N GLY A 166 -17.40 14.72 -4.13
CA GLY A 166 -17.39 14.28 -2.73
C GLY A 166 -16.00 14.13 -2.06
N ASN A 167 -15.99 13.65 -0.80
CA ASN A 167 -14.81 13.47 0.06
C ASN A 167 -13.74 12.48 -0.42
N ALA A 168 -14.10 11.54 -1.31
CA ALA A 168 -13.15 10.60 -1.93
C ALA A 168 -11.97 11.33 -2.61
N ASP A 169 -12.19 12.58 -2.98
CA ASP A 169 -11.23 13.48 -3.61
C ASP A 169 -9.93 13.66 -2.81
N LEU A 170 -9.99 13.78 -1.47
CA LEU A 170 -8.79 14.04 -0.67
C LEU A 170 -7.86 12.84 -0.59
N LEU A 171 -8.39 11.64 -0.38
CA LEU A 171 -7.58 10.42 -0.37
C LEU A 171 -7.04 10.17 -1.78
N ASP A 172 -7.86 10.34 -2.81
CA ASP A 172 -7.44 10.13 -4.19
C ASP A 172 -6.33 11.09 -4.63
N GLU A 173 -6.40 12.34 -4.22
CA GLU A 173 -5.33 13.32 -4.44
C GLU A 173 -4.05 12.92 -3.70
N LEU A 174 -4.17 12.50 -2.44
CA LEU A 174 -3.02 12.05 -1.67
C LEU A 174 -2.36 10.81 -2.29
N LEU A 175 -3.14 9.87 -2.83
CA LEU A 175 -2.61 8.70 -3.54
C LEU A 175 -1.76 9.10 -4.76
N ASP A 176 -2.11 10.18 -5.49
CA ASP A 176 -1.28 10.68 -6.60
C ASP A 176 0.05 11.28 -6.10
N ILE A 177 0.01 11.98 -4.96
CA ILE A 177 1.21 12.50 -4.29
C ILE A 177 2.10 11.32 -3.85
N ILE A 178 1.52 10.27 -3.27
CA ILE A 178 2.24 9.05 -2.87
C ILE A 178 2.93 8.38 -4.06
N VAL A 179 2.22 8.21 -5.19
CA VAL A 179 2.81 7.65 -6.43
C VAL A 179 4.01 8.48 -6.88
N SER A 180 3.90 9.81 -6.78
CA SER A 180 4.98 10.71 -7.18
C SER A 180 6.18 10.62 -6.21
N CYS A 181 5.94 10.53 -4.90
CA CYS A 181 6.99 10.29 -3.90
C CYS A 181 7.70 8.94 -4.11
N SER A 182 6.94 7.87 -4.38
CA SER A 182 7.50 6.55 -4.70
C SER A 182 8.34 6.58 -5.97
N THR A 183 7.90 7.31 -6.99
CA THR A 183 8.65 7.49 -8.25
C THR A 183 9.95 8.26 -8.00
N LEU A 184 9.89 9.32 -7.19
CA LEU A 184 11.06 10.10 -6.80
C LEU A 184 12.07 9.23 -6.04
N ARG A 185 11.62 8.37 -5.11
CA ARG A 185 12.49 7.45 -4.36
C ARG A 185 13.26 6.51 -5.28
N VAL A 186 12.61 5.95 -6.30
CA VAL A 186 13.27 5.08 -7.30
C VAL A 186 14.33 5.88 -8.05
N ARG A 187 14.01 7.08 -8.53
CA ARG A 187 14.98 7.96 -9.22
C ARG A 187 16.17 8.33 -8.35
N ALA A 188 15.93 8.76 -7.11
CA ALA A 188 16.98 9.09 -6.16
C ALA A 188 17.88 7.88 -5.86
N SER A 189 17.31 6.69 -5.68
CA SER A 189 18.09 5.47 -5.44
C SER A 189 18.96 5.09 -6.65
N ASN A 190 18.41 5.20 -7.87
CA ASN A 190 19.18 4.99 -9.10
C ASN A 190 20.32 5.99 -9.27
N LEU A 191 20.07 7.26 -8.93
CA LEU A 191 21.07 8.31 -8.97
C LEU A 191 22.21 8.04 -7.96
N ILE A 192 21.87 7.70 -6.70
CA ILE A 192 22.84 7.55 -5.62
C ILE A 192 23.68 6.28 -5.78
N TYR A 193 23.06 5.14 -6.11
CA TYR A 193 23.74 3.83 -6.05
C TYR A 193 24.09 3.20 -7.40
N TYR A 194 23.49 3.66 -8.50
CA TYR A 194 23.62 3.01 -9.82
C TYR A 194 24.14 3.95 -10.93
N SER A 195 24.59 5.17 -10.58
CA SER A 195 25.27 6.03 -11.55
C SER A 195 26.64 5.43 -11.89
N ASP A 196 26.85 5.03 -13.15
CA ASP A 196 28.12 4.50 -13.66
C ASP A 196 29.29 5.42 -13.29
N ALA A 197 30.03 5.00 -12.26
CA ALA A 197 31.18 5.72 -11.72
C ALA A 197 32.34 5.87 -12.73
N ASP A 198 32.30 5.13 -13.83
CA ASP A 198 33.42 5.05 -14.78
C ASP A 198 33.29 5.96 -16.02
N ASN A 199 32.16 6.64 -16.26
CA ASN A 199 32.02 7.56 -17.41
C ASN A 199 30.94 8.66 -17.28
N ALA A 200 30.36 8.87 -16.09
CA ALA A 200 29.34 9.89 -15.91
C ALA A 200 29.92 11.31 -16.06
N ASN A 201 29.41 12.07 -17.03
CA ASN A 201 29.62 13.52 -17.08
C ASN A 201 29.12 14.13 -15.77
N ILE A 202 30.04 14.57 -14.91
CA ILE A 202 29.77 15.12 -13.57
C ILE A 202 28.68 16.18 -13.61
N LEU A 203 28.67 17.03 -14.65
CA LEU A 203 27.67 18.08 -14.83
C LEU A 203 26.26 17.48 -14.98
N LYS A 204 26.11 16.43 -15.80
CA LYS A 204 24.82 15.75 -16.00
C LYS A 204 24.33 15.06 -14.71
N HIS A 205 25.24 14.48 -13.94
CA HIS A 205 24.89 13.87 -12.65
C HIS A 205 24.44 14.93 -11.64
N LEU A 206 25.12 16.08 -11.61
CA LEU A 206 24.73 17.21 -10.77
C LEU A 206 23.38 17.80 -11.18
N ASP A 207 23.12 17.97 -12.48
CA ASP A 207 21.84 18.42 -13.02
C ASP A 207 20.70 17.48 -12.58
N GLU A 208 20.87 16.15 -12.72
CA GLU A 208 19.87 15.18 -12.26
C GLU A 208 19.67 15.22 -10.74
N ALA A 209 20.74 15.43 -9.96
CA ALA A 209 20.65 15.58 -8.51
C ALA A 209 19.84 16.83 -8.12
N PHE A 210 20.06 17.95 -8.81
CA PHE A 210 19.27 19.17 -8.65
C PHE A 210 17.80 18.95 -9.04
N ASP A 211 17.54 18.25 -10.14
CA ASP A 211 16.17 17.94 -10.59
C ASP A 211 15.42 17.07 -9.57
N VAL A 212 16.09 16.06 -9.00
CA VAL A 212 15.53 15.21 -7.93
C VAL A 212 15.22 16.03 -6.68
N ALA A 213 16.13 16.89 -6.24
CA ALA A 213 15.90 17.76 -5.09
C ALA A 213 14.75 18.76 -5.35
N GLN A 214 14.70 19.37 -6.55
CA GLN A 214 13.65 20.29 -6.93
C GLN A 214 12.27 19.62 -6.96
N GLU A 215 12.18 18.39 -7.48
CA GLU A 215 10.94 17.61 -7.41
C GLU A 215 10.55 17.30 -5.97
N GLY A 216 11.52 16.98 -5.11
CA GLY A 216 11.28 16.81 -3.69
C GLY A 216 10.66 18.05 -3.02
N PHE A 217 11.16 19.25 -3.32
CA PHE A 217 10.54 20.50 -2.85
C PHE A 217 9.12 20.70 -3.38
N ARG A 218 8.88 20.39 -4.67
CA ARG A 218 7.53 20.47 -5.26
C ARG A 218 6.55 19.52 -4.56
N LEU A 219 6.99 18.30 -4.25
CA LEU A 219 6.16 17.32 -3.53
C LEU A 219 5.93 17.71 -2.07
N ARG A 220 6.92 18.32 -1.40
CA ARG A 220 6.74 18.88 -0.06
C ARG A 220 5.69 19.99 -0.08
N GLN A 221 5.76 20.89 -1.06
CA GLN A 221 4.75 21.94 -1.23
C GLN A 221 3.37 21.34 -1.52
N ALA A 222 3.28 20.32 -2.37
CA ALA A 222 2.02 19.64 -2.66
C ALA A 222 1.39 19.01 -1.40
N LEU A 223 2.19 18.46 -0.49
CA LEU A 223 1.71 17.95 0.80
C LEU A 223 1.21 19.08 1.71
N ILE A 224 1.92 20.20 1.78
CA ILE A 224 1.51 21.38 2.56
C ILE A 224 0.18 21.93 2.01
N ASP A 225 0.08 22.09 0.69
CA ASP A 225 -1.13 22.57 0.01
C ASP A 225 -2.29 21.62 0.23
N TRP A 226 -2.04 20.30 0.16
CA TRP A 226 -3.05 19.28 0.44
C TRP A 226 -3.55 19.36 1.88
N GLU A 227 -2.66 19.54 2.87
CA GLU A 227 -3.05 19.68 4.28
C GLU A 227 -3.85 20.95 4.54
N ALA A 228 -3.46 22.06 3.89
CA ALA A 228 -4.11 23.36 4.01
C ALA A 228 -5.55 23.38 3.49
N LYS A 229 -5.91 22.47 2.57
CA LYS A 229 -7.32 22.31 2.12
C LYS A 229 -8.25 21.91 3.27
N GLY A 230 -7.71 21.30 4.33
CA GLY A 230 -8.44 20.88 5.51
C GLY A 230 -9.50 19.80 5.22
N VAL A 231 -10.01 19.18 6.29
CA VAL A 231 -11.28 18.45 6.20
C VAL A 231 -12.37 19.46 6.55
N PRO A 232 -13.38 19.72 5.70
CA PRO A 232 -14.43 20.69 6.01
C PRO A 232 -15.11 20.39 7.34
N LEU A 233 -15.19 21.41 8.23
CA LEU A 233 -15.80 21.34 9.57
C LEU A 233 -17.28 20.86 9.57
N LYS A 234 -17.94 20.81 8.42
CA LYS A 234 -19.36 20.42 8.25
C LYS A 234 -19.65 18.92 8.41
N GLN A 235 -18.66 18.09 8.73
CA GLN A 235 -18.77 16.62 8.69
C GLN A 235 -18.68 15.91 10.03
N LEU A 236 -18.74 16.64 11.15
CA LEU A 236 -18.92 16.06 12.48
C LEU A 236 -20.27 15.33 12.68
N THR A 237 -21.17 15.37 11.69
CA THR A 237 -22.54 14.85 11.80
C THR A 237 -22.88 13.69 10.86
N ALA A 238 -21.95 13.20 10.02
CA ALA A 238 -22.21 12.06 9.13
C ALA A 238 -21.52 10.78 9.64
N GLU A 239 -22.35 9.89 10.18
CA GLU A 239 -22.14 8.56 10.75
C GLU A 239 -20.84 7.82 10.32
N ASN A 240 -20.08 7.40 11.35
CA ASN A 240 -19.05 6.36 11.51
C ASN A 240 -18.15 5.94 10.31
N THR A 241 -18.68 5.72 9.11
CA THR A 241 -17.92 5.26 7.93
C THR A 241 -17.05 6.37 7.31
N SER A 242 -17.51 7.63 7.35
CA SER A 242 -16.75 8.78 6.84
C SER A 242 -15.54 9.12 7.74
N GLY A 243 -15.63 8.85 9.05
CA GLY A 243 -14.55 9.10 10.01
C GLY A 243 -13.39 8.11 9.87
N SER A 244 -13.67 6.87 9.48
CA SER A 244 -12.65 5.82 9.30
C SER A 244 -11.71 6.09 8.13
N PHE A 245 -12.24 6.44 6.96
CA PHE A 245 -11.40 6.80 5.82
C PHE A 245 -10.65 8.10 6.08
N SER A 246 -11.23 9.05 6.80
CA SER A 246 -10.52 10.25 7.26
C SER A 246 -9.28 9.90 8.10
N SER A 247 -9.40 8.93 9.02
CA SER A 247 -8.26 8.44 9.80
C SER A 247 -7.20 7.78 8.90
N LEU A 248 -7.61 6.93 7.96
CA LEU A 248 -6.67 6.32 7.01
C LEU A 248 -5.93 7.40 6.20
N THR A 249 -6.65 8.39 5.66
CA THR A 249 -6.07 9.50 4.89
C THR A 249 -5.07 10.29 5.72
N ARG A 250 -5.37 10.57 7.01
CA ARG A 250 -4.44 11.26 7.91
C ARG A 250 -3.19 10.44 8.22
N ALA A 251 -3.35 9.13 8.43
CA ALA A 251 -2.21 8.22 8.60
C ALA A 251 -1.32 8.19 7.35
N PHE A 252 -1.94 8.15 6.16
CA PHE A 252 -1.23 8.17 4.89
C PHE A 252 -0.47 9.48 4.73
N PHE A 253 -1.10 10.62 4.99
CA PHE A 253 -0.47 11.93 4.89
C PHE A 253 0.79 12.01 5.77
N ALA A 254 0.65 11.68 7.05
CA ALA A 254 1.77 11.72 7.99
C ALA A 254 2.90 10.76 7.56
N ALA A 255 2.55 9.55 7.09
CA ALA A 255 3.52 8.60 6.58
C ALA A 255 4.21 9.09 5.29
N THR A 256 3.48 9.69 4.35
CA THR A 256 4.04 10.25 3.12
C THR A 256 4.97 11.42 3.42
N SER A 257 4.62 12.28 4.37
CA SER A 257 5.47 13.40 4.81
C SER A 257 6.81 12.93 5.36
N ILE A 258 6.82 11.90 6.21
CA ILE A 258 8.06 11.26 6.68
C ILE A 258 8.78 10.55 5.55
N TYR A 259 8.07 9.76 4.74
CA TYR A 259 8.66 8.98 3.65
C TYR A 259 9.40 9.87 2.65
N LEU A 260 8.83 11.02 2.29
CA LEU A 260 9.47 12.00 1.42
C LEU A 260 10.75 12.56 2.03
N SER A 261 10.77 12.87 3.34
CA SER A 261 12.00 13.25 4.05
C SER A 261 13.03 12.12 3.94
N GLY A 262 12.58 10.87 4.13
CA GLY A 262 13.37 9.65 3.99
C GLY A 262 14.00 9.41 2.62
N VAL A 263 13.53 10.06 1.54
CA VAL A 263 14.20 10.01 0.23
C VAL A 263 15.59 10.65 0.30
N PHE A 264 15.77 11.63 1.18
CA PHE A 264 16.97 12.44 1.26
C PHE A 264 17.74 12.26 2.57
N ASP A 265 17.04 12.17 3.70
CA ASP A 265 17.65 12.24 5.02
C ASP A 265 18.50 11.00 5.42
N TYR A 266 18.28 9.85 4.78
CA TYR A 266 19.14 8.67 5.00
C TYR A 266 20.52 8.85 4.34
N GLU A 267 20.63 9.72 3.33
CA GLU A 267 21.85 9.93 2.54
C GLU A 267 22.28 11.41 2.56
N ILE A 268 22.10 12.09 3.71
CA ILE A 268 22.50 13.50 3.91
C ILE A 268 23.93 13.79 3.42
N PRO A 269 24.95 12.94 3.70
CA PRO A 269 26.30 13.19 3.22
C PRO A 269 26.42 13.30 1.69
N TYR A 270 25.63 12.52 0.94
CA TYR A 270 25.61 12.57 -0.53
C TYR A 270 25.09 13.94 -1.00
N TRP A 271 23.94 14.39 -0.48
CA TRP A 271 23.33 15.66 -0.88
C TRP A 271 24.18 16.87 -0.48
N GLN A 272 24.76 16.84 0.72
CA GLN A 272 25.68 17.89 1.18
C GLN A 272 26.96 17.94 0.36
N GLY A 273 27.51 16.77 -0.02
CA GLY A 273 28.68 16.68 -0.90
C GLY A 273 28.45 17.32 -2.28
N MET A 274 27.20 17.30 -2.76
CA MET A 274 26.78 17.98 -4.00
C MET A 274 26.45 19.46 -3.80
N GLY A 275 26.48 19.99 -2.57
CA GLY A 275 26.07 21.35 -2.26
C GLY A 275 24.55 21.59 -2.37
N ILE A 276 23.74 20.52 -2.29
CA ILE A 276 22.29 20.57 -2.48
C ILE A 276 21.58 20.55 -1.12
N VAL A 277 20.66 21.50 -0.92
CA VAL A 277 19.77 21.50 0.24
C VAL A 277 18.59 20.57 -0.03
N ALA A 278 18.36 19.61 0.86
CA ALA A 278 17.28 18.64 0.73
C ALA A 278 15.97 19.09 1.43
N PRO A 279 14.78 18.70 0.92
CA PRO A 279 13.46 19.04 1.49
C PRO A 279 13.09 18.15 2.69
N ASN A 280 13.97 18.13 3.69
CA ASN A 280 13.86 17.31 4.89
C ASN A 280 12.92 17.93 5.92
N LEU A 281 12.31 17.07 6.73
CA LEU A 281 11.65 17.49 7.97
C LEU A 281 12.66 17.56 9.11
N SER A 282 12.38 18.43 10.08
CA SER A 282 13.04 18.38 11.38
C SER A 282 12.63 17.13 12.17
N GLU A 283 13.43 16.79 13.18
CA GLU A 283 13.12 15.65 14.04
C GLU A 283 11.81 15.85 14.81
N GLU A 284 11.53 17.09 15.25
CA GLU A 284 10.28 17.42 15.93
C GLU A 284 9.06 17.16 15.02
N GLU A 285 9.12 17.60 13.77
CA GLU A 285 8.07 17.33 12.78
C GLU A 285 7.90 15.84 12.49
N ILE A 286 9.00 15.10 12.38
CA ILE A 286 8.97 13.63 12.21
C ILE A 286 8.24 12.99 13.39
N GLN A 287 8.57 13.36 14.62
CA GLN A 287 7.93 12.78 15.80
C GLN A 287 6.44 13.13 15.90
N ILE A 288 6.04 14.35 15.53
CA ILE A 288 4.62 14.73 15.41
C ILE A 288 3.90 13.80 14.42
N HIS A 289 4.48 13.58 13.24
CA HIS A 289 3.92 12.66 12.26
C HIS A 289 3.87 11.21 12.74
N VAL A 290 4.89 10.73 13.48
CA VAL A 290 4.87 9.39 14.10
C VAL A 290 3.66 9.26 15.03
N VAL A 291 3.43 10.23 15.93
CA VAL A 291 2.26 10.20 16.84
C VAL A 291 0.94 10.21 16.06
N ASN A 292 0.85 11.01 14.99
CA ASN A 292 -0.34 11.05 14.13
C ASN A 292 -0.59 9.69 13.44
N ILE A 293 0.45 9.03 12.94
CA ILE A 293 0.33 7.68 12.35
C ILE A 293 -0.22 6.72 13.39
N LEU A 294 0.35 6.67 14.60
CA LEU A 294 -0.10 5.73 15.64
C LEU A 294 -1.54 5.99 16.06
N THR A 295 -1.92 7.25 16.24
CA THR A 295 -3.28 7.65 16.61
C THR A 295 -4.29 7.18 15.56
N HIS A 296 -4.02 7.47 14.29
CA HIS A 296 -4.96 7.17 13.22
C HIS A 296 -4.98 5.70 12.81
N THR A 297 -3.84 5.00 12.82
CA THR A 297 -3.79 3.56 12.56
C THR A 297 -4.52 2.76 13.63
N ASN A 298 -4.43 3.17 14.91
CA ASN A 298 -5.27 2.61 15.97
C ASN A 298 -6.76 2.78 15.65
N SER A 299 -7.18 4.00 15.30
CA SER A 299 -8.59 4.24 14.97
C SER A 299 -9.05 3.42 13.76
N VAL A 300 -8.21 3.22 12.74
CA VAL A 300 -8.51 2.36 11.60
C VAL A 300 -8.68 0.90 12.05
N LEU A 301 -7.74 0.37 12.84
CA LEU A 301 -7.74 -1.03 13.23
C LEU A 301 -8.88 -1.42 14.17
N TYR A 302 -9.24 -0.54 15.11
CA TYR A 302 -10.21 -0.86 16.17
C TYR A 302 -11.61 -0.29 15.93
N ASN A 303 -11.73 0.80 15.16
CA ASN A 303 -12.99 1.54 15.00
C ASN A 303 -13.47 1.60 13.54
N SER A 304 -13.00 0.71 12.66
CA SER A 304 -13.44 0.69 11.27
C SER A 304 -13.50 -0.69 10.64
N SER A 305 -14.17 -0.78 9.49
CA SER A 305 -14.18 -1.96 8.62
C SER A 305 -13.13 -1.87 7.50
N ILE A 306 -12.21 -0.90 7.55
CA ILE A 306 -11.16 -0.75 6.55
C ILE A 306 -10.18 -1.92 6.70
N SER A 307 -9.69 -2.44 5.57
CA SER A 307 -8.72 -3.54 5.58
C SER A 307 -7.48 -3.19 6.41
N PRO A 308 -7.12 -4.02 7.42
CA PRO A 308 -5.89 -3.85 8.21
C PRO A 308 -4.60 -3.81 7.38
N LEU A 309 -4.59 -4.34 6.16
CA LEU A 309 -3.42 -4.26 5.28
C LEU A 309 -3.01 -2.82 4.96
N LEU A 310 -3.99 -1.91 4.89
CA LEU A 310 -3.73 -0.53 4.48
C LEU A 310 -2.91 0.23 5.52
N VAL A 311 -2.84 -0.22 6.78
CA VAL A 311 -1.99 0.43 7.79
C VAL A 311 -0.53 -0.04 7.77
N LEU A 312 -0.16 -1.04 6.95
CA LEU A 312 1.21 -1.55 6.87
C LEU A 312 2.20 -0.48 6.40
N PHE A 313 1.83 0.31 5.38
CA PHE A 313 2.69 1.41 4.90
C PHE A 313 2.95 2.45 6.01
N PRO A 314 1.92 3.05 6.64
CA PRO A 314 2.13 3.98 7.73
C PRO A 314 2.93 3.40 8.89
N LEU A 315 2.61 2.17 9.34
CA LEU A 315 3.30 1.54 10.47
C LEU A 315 4.77 1.26 10.18
N ARG A 316 5.12 0.86 8.94
CA ARG A 316 6.51 0.68 8.50
C ARG A 316 7.28 2.00 8.60
N VAL A 317 6.69 3.09 8.11
CA VAL A 317 7.31 4.42 8.13
C VAL A 317 7.49 4.92 9.57
N ALA A 318 6.44 4.84 10.40
CA ALA A 318 6.52 5.22 11.80
C ALA A 318 7.56 4.40 12.55
N GLY A 319 7.62 3.08 12.31
CA GLY A 319 8.59 2.18 12.93
C GLY A 319 10.03 2.54 12.60
N ALA A 320 10.31 2.89 11.35
CA ALA A 320 11.65 3.33 10.93
C ALA A 320 12.12 4.62 11.63
N ARG A 321 11.20 5.41 12.21
CA ARG A 321 11.47 6.68 12.90
C ARG A 321 11.14 6.66 14.40
N SER A 322 10.79 5.51 14.96
CA SER A 322 10.37 5.40 16.35
C SER A 322 11.58 5.22 17.27
N TRP A 323 11.73 6.12 18.23
CA TRP A 323 12.84 6.10 19.18
C TRP A 323 12.38 5.74 20.60
N GLN A 324 11.13 6.04 20.92
CA GLN A 324 10.58 5.88 22.26
C GLN A 324 9.98 4.48 22.43
N GLY A 325 10.14 3.88 23.61
CA GLY A 325 9.65 2.52 23.90
C GLY A 325 8.16 2.36 23.60
N TRP A 326 7.34 3.30 24.07
CA TRP A 326 5.89 3.26 23.86
C TRP A 326 5.47 3.33 22.38
N GLN A 327 6.25 4.02 21.53
CA GLN A 327 5.99 4.06 20.09
C GLN A 327 6.21 2.67 19.48
N LYS A 328 7.34 2.04 19.82
CA LYS A 328 7.69 0.69 19.36
C LYS A 328 6.65 -0.33 19.84
N ASP A 329 6.24 -0.25 21.11
CA ASP A 329 5.22 -1.13 21.69
C ASP A 329 3.87 -0.96 20.98
N CYS A 330 3.44 0.28 20.73
CA CYS A 330 2.21 0.56 20.00
C CYS A 330 2.25 0.01 18.56
N ILE A 331 3.38 0.14 17.87
CA ILE A 331 3.55 -0.40 16.51
C ILE A 331 3.48 -1.93 16.51
N LEU A 332 4.16 -2.59 17.45
CA LEU A 332 4.12 -4.05 17.56
C LEU A 332 2.71 -4.55 17.87
N GLN A 333 1.98 -3.88 18.76
CA GLN A 333 0.57 -4.16 19.04
C GLN A 333 -0.30 -4.02 17.78
N ASN A 334 -0.13 -2.94 17.02
CA ASN A 334 -0.90 -2.73 15.79
C ASN A 334 -0.57 -3.76 14.71
N LEU A 335 0.71 -4.11 14.53
CA LEU A 335 1.11 -5.18 13.61
C LEU A 335 0.58 -6.55 14.04
N LEU A 336 0.51 -6.84 15.33
CA LEU A 336 -0.13 -8.04 15.86
C LEU A 336 -1.62 -8.11 15.51
N VAL A 337 -2.34 -6.97 15.51
CA VAL A 337 -3.74 -6.94 15.07
C VAL A 337 -3.85 -7.26 13.58
N VAL A 338 -2.97 -6.69 12.73
CA VAL A 338 -2.94 -6.99 11.30
C VAL A 338 -2.62 -8.48 11.07
N GLU A 339 -1.66 -9.03 11.81
CA GLU A 339 -1.19 -10.42 11.72
C GLU A 339 -2.30 -11.47 11.92
N ARG A 340 -3.32 -11.14 12.72
CA ARG A 340 -4.48 -12.03 12.95
C ARG A 340 -5.19 -12.40 11.65
N THR A 341 -5.27 -11.46 10.70
CA THR A 341 -5.88 -11.70 9.39
C THR A 341 -4.83 -11.96 8.32
N PHE A 342 -3.71 -11.23 8.37
CA PHE A 342 -2.68 -11.22 7.33
C PHE A 342 -1.30 -11.51 7.92
N PRO A 343 -0.85 -12.78 7.89
CA PRO A 343 0.44 -13.21 8.45
C PRO A 343 1.65 -12.41 7.96
N VAL A 344 1.58 -11.77 6.78
CA VAL A 344 2.64 -10.90 6.24
C VAL A 344 3.11 -9.81 7.22
N ALA A 345 2.25 -9.37 8.15
CA ALA A 345 2.62 -8.40 9.17
C ALA A 345 3.80 -8.88 10.05
N ALA A 346 4.01 -10.19 10.18
CA ALA A 346 5.16 -10.76 10.88
C ALA A 346 6.49 -10.36 10.24
N ALA A 347 6.57 -10.30 8.90
CA ALA A 347 7.76 -9.85 8.18
C ALA A 347 8.08 -8.38 8.49
N PHE A 348 7.05 -7.52 8.52
CA PHE A 348 7.21 -6.10 8.89
C PHE A 348 7.73 -5.94 10.32
N ARG A 349 7.25 -6.75 11.27
CA ARG A 349 7.77 -6.73 12.64
C ARG A 349 9.23 -7.15 12.70
N ALA A 350 9.60 -8.24 12.00
CA ALA A 350 10.98 -8.71 11.98
C ALA A 350 11.93 -7.65 11.40
N ASP A 351 11.54 -7.01 10.31
CA ASP A 351 12.29 -5.90 9.69
C ASP A 351 12.49 -4.74 10.68
N LEU A 352 11.42 -4.29 11.35
CA LEU A 352 11.47 -3.19 12.31
C LEU A 352 12.31 -3.53 13.54
N MET A 353 12.22 -4.76 14.05
CA MET A 353 13.11 -5.21 15.14
C MET A 353 14.57 -5.14 14.72
N GLY A 354 14.90 -5.54 13.48
CA GLY A 354 16.23 -5.39 12.92
C GLY A 354 16.68 -3.93 12.82
N VAL A 355 15.79 -3.02 12.43
CA VAL A 355 16.06 -1.57 12.40
C VAL A 355 16.36 -1.04 13.80
N TRP A 356 15.53 -1.36 14.79
CA TRP A 356 15.71 -0.88 16.16
C TRP A 356 16.94 -1.46 16.85
N ALA A 357 17.33 -2.70 16.52
CA ALA A 357 18.56 -3.30 17.01
C ALA A 357 19.80 -2.52 16.52
N ARG A 358 19.81 -2.07 15.26
CA ARG A 358 20.91 -1.25 14.71
C ARG A 358 20.98 0.17 15.28
N MET A 359 19.85 0.70 15.77
CA MET A 359 19.78 2.02 16.40
C MET A 359 20.20 2.01 17.87
N SER A 360 20.24 0.83 18.51
CA SER A 360 20.63 0.71 19.91
C SER A 360 22.16 0.79 20.01
N PRO A 361 22.74 1.62 20.90
CA PRO A 361 24.19 1.64 21.09
C PRO A 361 24.66 0.24 21.53
N PRO A 362 25.87 -0.20 21.15
CA PRO A 362 26.40 -1.49 21.60
C PRO A 362 26.40 -1.51 23.13
N ALA A 363 25.80 -2.55 23.71
CA ALA A 363 25.84 -2.77 25.14
C ALA A 363 27.31 -2.91 25.54
N TYR A 364 27.86 -1.91 26.23
CA TYR A 364 29.11 -2.08 26.95
C TYR A 364 28.88 -3.17 27.99
N SER A 365 29.53 -4.32 27.80
CA SER A 365 29.63 -5.31 28.86
C SER A 365 30.51 -4.71 29.95
N ASP A 366 29.87 -4.18 30.99
CA ASP A 366 30.53 -3.99 32.28
C ASP A 366 30.92 -5.37 32.80
N SER A 367 32.10 -5.83 32.37
CA SER A 367 32.82 -6.88 33.08
C SER A 367 33.32 -6.22 34.36
N PRO A 368 32.87 -6.65 35.55
CA PRO A 368 33.41 -6.11 36.77
C PRO A 368 34.89 -6.46 36.82
N LEU A 369 35.73 -5.42 36.98
CA LEU A 369 37.12 -5.57 37.35
C LEU A 369 37.18 -6.37 38.66
N SER A 370 37.51 -7.65 38.54
CA SER A 370 37.95 -8.47 39.66
C SER A 370 39.35 -8.00 40.05
N THR A 371 39.40 -7.35 41.22
CA THR A 371 40.51 -7.15 42.18
C THR A 371 41.94 -7.42 41.73
#